data_AF-X1C0J0-F1
#
_entry.id   AF-X1C0J0-F1
#
_cell.length_a   1.000
_cell.length_b   1.000
_cell.length_c   1.000
_cell.angle_alpha   90.00
_cell.angle_beta   90.00
_cell.angle_gamma   90.00
#
_symmetry.space_group_name_H-M   'P 1'
#
loop_
_entity.id
_entity.type
_entity.pdbx_description
1 polymer ?
#
loop_
_entity_poly.entity_id
_entity_poly.type
_entity_poly.pdbx_seq_one_letter_code
_entity_poly.pdbx_strand_id
1 'polypeptide(L)'
;MSSEFEQKLEKYAEVILKVGLNFQPKQRLLIGGPSVADDGISFRVAPLVRIIAKKAYQMGARLVDVVWADEQMRLIRFQYGPKKSLRD
;
A
#
# COMPACT_ATOMS: atom_id res chain seq x y z
N MET A 1 22.20 10.03 -9.73
CA MET A 1 21.00 10.28 -10.57
C MET A 1 20.06 9.10 -10.34
N SER A 2 18.78 9.33 -10.05
CA SER A 2 17.78 8.24 -9.95
C SER A 2 17.54 7.62 -11.33
N SER A 3 17.25 6.32 -11.36
CA SER A 3 17.00 5.60 -12.61
C SER A 3 15.74 6.08 -13.32
N GLU A 4 15.62 5.84 -14.62
CA GLU A 4 14.39 6.18 -15.39
C GLU A 4 13.15 5.51 -14.77
N PHE A 5 13.30 4.27 -14.28
CA PHE A 5 12.23 3.54 -13.62
C PHE A 5 11.79 4.21 -12.31
N GLU A 6 12.74 4.61 -11.46
CA GLU A 6 12.44 5.34 -10.22
C GLU A 6 11.71 6.67 -10.49
N GLN A 7 12.14 7.41 -11.52
CA GLN A 7 11.45 8.64 -11.94
C GLN A 7 10.01 8.37 -12.40
N LYS A 8 9.76 7.26 -13.10
CA LYS A 8 8.40 6.84 -13.46
C LYS A 8 7.57 6.46 -12.22
N LEU A 9 8.15 5.78 -11.23
CA LEU A 9 7.47 5.49 -9.97
C LEU A 9 7.10 6.77 -9.22
N GLU A 10 7.99 7.77 -9.19
CA GLU A 10 7.68 9.07 -8.59
C GLU A 10 6.52 9.78 -9.28
N LYS A 11 6.52 9.83 -10.62
CA LYS A 11 5.41 10.41 -11.39
C LYS A 11 4.11 9.64 -11.15
N TYR A 12 4.18 8.31 -11.09
CA TYR A 12 3.01 7.48 -10.84
C TYR A 12 2.43 7.72 -9.45
N ALA A 13 3.27 7.84 -8.42
CA ALA A 13 2.84 8.22 -7.08
C ALA A 13 2.15 9.60 -7.05
N GLU A 14 2.63 10.57 -7.84
CA GLU A 14 1.97 11.87 -7.97
C GLU A 14 0.60 11.78 -8.63
N VAL A 15 0.45 10.97 -9.67
CA VAL A 15 -0.86 10.74 -10.30
C VAL A 15 -1.82 10.11 -9.29
N ILE A 16 -1.39 9.10 -8.54
CA ILE A 16 -2.20 8.46 -7.50
C ILE A 16 -2.69 9.50 -6.49
N LEU A 17 -1.80 10.33 -5.95
CA LEU A 17 -2.14 11.28 -4.89
C LEU A 17 -2.93 12.48 -5.41
N LYS A 18 -2.46 13.15 -6.47
CA LYS A 18 -3.04 14.42 -6.94
C LYS A 18 -4.27 14.23 -7.81
N VAL A 19 -4.30 13.18 -8.63
CA VAL A 19 -5.39 12.95 -9.60
C VAL A 19 -6.32 11.85 -9.12
N GLY A 20 -5.78 10.67 -8.78
CA GLY A 20 -6.59 9.52 -8.39
C GLY A 20 -7.38 9.77 -7.10
N LEU A 21 -6.68 10.20 -6.04
CA LEU A 21 -7.29 10.46 -4.73
C LEU A 21 -7.70 11.92 -4.52
N ASN A 22 -7.18 12.85 -5.32
CA ASN A 22 -7.26 14.29 -5.06
C ASN A 22 -6.91 14.62 -3.58
N PHE A 23 -5.78 14.09 -3.12
CA PHE A 23 -5.38 14.06 -1.73
C PHE A 23 -5.23 15.46 -1.15
N GLN A 24 -5.89 15.69 -0.02
CA GLN A 24 -5.93 16.96 0.68
C GLN A 24 -5.06 16.93 1.94
N PRO A 25 -4.48 18.07 2.35
CA PRO A 25 -3.76 18.18 3.62
C PRO A 25 -4.61 17.71 4.80
N LYS A 26 -3.96 17.14 5.82
CA LYS A 26 -4.53 16.60 7.08
C LYS A 26 -5.36 15.32 6.92
N GLN A 27 -5.54 14.80 5.71
CA GLN A 27 -6.18 13.49 5.48
C GLN A 27 -5.30 12.34 6.01
N ARG A 28 -5.95 11.23 6.39
CA ARG A 28 -5.27 9.94 6.62
C ARG A 28 -5.26 9.17 5.30
N LEU A 29 -4.16 8.51 5.00
CA LEU A 29 -4.01 7.62 3.86
C LEU A 29 -3.87 6.19 4.36
N LEU A 30 -4.70 5.28 3.85
CA LEU A 30 -4.55 3.85 4.03
C LEU A 30 -4.14 3.24 2.69
N ILE A 31 -3.04 2.50 2.67
CA ILE A 31 -2.57 1.79 1.48
C ILE A 31 -2.74 0.29 1.75
N GLY A 32 -3.69 -0.33 1.06
CA GLY A 32 -3.99 -1.76 1.18
C GLY A 32 -4.30 -2.36 -0.20
N GLY A 33 -4.50 -3.68 -0.27
CA GLY A 33 -4.98 -4.31 -1.49
C GLY A 33 -6.49 -4.15 -1.70
N PRO A 34 -7.08 -4.89 -2.66
CA PRO A 34 -8.48 -4.71 -3.09
C PRO A 34 -9.50 -4.88 -1.96
N SER A 35 -9.20 -5.74 -0.98
CA SER A 35 -9.92 -5.88 0.28
C SER A 35 -8.95 -5.62 1.43
N VAL A 36 -9.29 -4.69 2.32
CA VAL A 36 -8.52 -4.40 3.53
C VAL A 36 -8.46 -5.61 4.48
N ALA A 37 -9.43 -6.52 4.38
CA ALA A 37 -9.57 -7.68 5.26
C ALA A 37 -8.77 -8.91 4.78
N ASP A 38 -8.66 -9.11 3.46
CA ASP A 38 -8.20 -10.40 2.91
C ASP A 38 -6.89 -10.31 2.14
N ASP A 39 -6.57 -9.14 1.58
CA ASP A 39 -5.45 -8.95 0.68
C ASP A 39 -4.71 -7.64 1.00
N GLY A 40 -3.66 -7.73 1.82
CA GLY A 40 -2.66 -6.68 1.94
C GLY A 40 -1.82 -6.54 0.67
N ILE A 41 -0.91 -5.58 0.67
CA ILE A 41 -0.01 -5.30 -0.46
C ILE A 41 1.17 -6.27 -0.44
N SER A 42 1.56 -6.79 -1.59
CA SER A 42 2.78 -7.61 -1.72
C SER A 42 4.03 -6.77 -1.40
N PHE A 43 4.97 -7.33 -0.64
CA PHE A 43 6.22 -6.64 -0.32
C PHE A 43 7.08 -6.32 -1.57
N ARG A 44 6.85 -7.01 -2.70
CA ARG A 44 7.54 -6.74 -3.98
C ARG A 44 7.31 -5.31 -4.50
N VAL A 45 6.19 -4.68 -4.15
CA VAL A 45 5.88 -3.29 -4.56
C VAL A 45 6.26 -2.26 -3.49
N ALA A 46 7.00 -2.65 -2.45
CA ALA A 46 7.42 -1.76 -1.38
C ALA A 46 8.13 -0.48 -1.85
N PRO A 47 8.97 -0.47 -2.91
CA PRO A 47 9.56 0.77 -3.41
C PRO A 47 8.52 1.84 -3.77
N LEU A 48 7.47 1.48 -4.50
CA LEU A 48 6.41 2.41 -4.89
C LEU A 48 5.62 2.91 -3.67
N VAL A 49 5.24 2.00 -2.77
CA VAL A 49 4.47 2.35 -1.56
C VAL A 49 5.22 3.36 -0.69
N ARG A 50 6.54 3.18 -0.53
CA ARG A 50 7.39 4.12 0.22
C ARG A 50 7.44 5.50 -0.45
N ILE A 51 7.48 5.56 -1.78
CA ILE A 51 7.42 6.82 -2.54
C ILE A 51 6.07 7.51 -2.33
N ILE A 52 4.97 6.76 -2.41
CA ILE A 52 3.61 7.29 -2.15
C ILE A 52 3.53 7.85 -0.73
N ALA A 53 3.96 7.08 0.28
CA ALA A 53 3.93 7.52 1.67
C ALA A 53 4.75 8.79 1.89
N LYS A 54 5.97 8.86 1.35
CA LYS A 54 6.82 10.06 1.41
C LYS A 54 6.10 11.27 0.81
N LYS A 55 5.57 11.16 -0.41
CA LYS A 55 4.88 12.28 -1.08
C LYS A 55 3.58 12.67 -0.37
N ALA A 56 2.83 11.72 0.17
CA ALA A 56 1.62 11.99 0.95
C ALA A 56 1.94 12.81 2.21
N TYR A 57 3.00 12.48 2.95
CA TYR A 57 3.44 13.29 4.08
C TYR A 57 3.93 14.68 3.65
N GLN A 58 4.65 14.80 2.52
CA GLN A 58 5.03 16.10 1.95
C GLN A 58 3.81 16.96 1.58
N MET A 59 2.67 16.33 1.24
CA MET A 59 1.38 16.99 0.98
C MET A 59 0.56 17.24 2.25
N GLY A 60 1.09 16.92 3.43
CA GLY A 60 0.45 17.18 4.72
C GLY A 60 -0.44 16.05 5.24
N ALA A 61 -0.23 14.80 4.82
CA ALA A 61 -0.94 13.66 5.40
C ALA A 61 -0.78 13.62 6.94
N ARG A 62 -1.87 13.34 7.66
CA ARG A 62 -1.87 13.18 9.11
C ARG A 62 -1.27 11.84 9.55
N LEU A 63 -1.55 10.79 8.78
CA LEU A 63 -1.04 9.45 9.00
C LEU A 63 -1.13 8.68 7.68
N VAL A 64 -0.07 7.98 7.33
CA VAL A 64 -0.06 6.98 6.26
C VAL A 64 0.10 5.62 6.93
N ASP A 65 -0.89 4.76 6.74
CA ASP A 65 -0.90 3.38 7.24
C ASP A 65 -0.88 2.41 6.07
N VAL A 66 -0.21 1.27 6.23
CA VAL A 66 0.01 0.31 5.15
C VAL A 66 -0.27 -1.10 5.64
N VAL A 67 -1.19 -1.78 4.95
CA VAL A 67 -1.49 -3.19 5.19
C VAL A 67 -0.68 -4.02 4.21
N TRP A 68 0.28 -4.79 4.73
CA TRP A 68 1.09 -5.72 3.95
C TRP A 68 0.50 -7.12 3.97
N ALA A 69 0.61 -7.82 2.85
CA ALA A 69 0.34 -9.24 2.76
C ALA A 69 1.63 -10.05 2.78
N ASP A 70 1.56 -11.18 3.48
CA ASP A 70 2.56 -12.24 3.43
C ASP A 70 1.89 -13.51 2.88
N GLU A 71 2.30 -13.90 1.67
CA GLU A 71 1.78 -15.07 0.96
C GLU A 71 2.05 -16.38 1.73
N GLN A 72 3.20 -16.48 2.42
CA GLN A 72 3.56 -17.66 3.20
C GLN A 72 2.68 -17.76 4.45
N MET A 73 2.45 -16.65 5.14
CA MET A 73 1.52 -16.63 6.28
C MET A 73 0.10 -17.02 5.87
N ARG A 74 -0.35 -16.57 4.69
CA ARG A 74 -1.64 -16.98 4.14
C ARG A 74 -1.68 -18.47 3.83
N LEU A 75 -0.62 -19.01 3.23
CA LEU A 75 -0.50 -20.45 2.95
C LEU A 75 -0.53 -21.28 4.24
N ILE A 76 0.19 -20.84 5.29
CA ILE A 76 0.18 -21.50 6.60
C ILE A 76 -1.23 -21.50 7.20
N ARG A 77 -1.93 -20.35 7.17
CA ARG A 77 -3.33 -20.23 7.64
C ARG A 77 -4.26 -21.16 6.84
N PHE A 78 -4.02 -21.30 5.54
CA PHE A 78 -4.79 -22.19 4.67
C PHE A 78 -4.53 -23.67 4.96
N GLN A 79 -3.28 -24.05 5.19
CA GLN A 79 -2.89 -25.45 5.42
C GLN A 79 -3.23 -25.94 6.82
N TYR A 80 -3.06 -25.10 7.85
CA TYR A 80 -3.08 -25.52 9.25
C TYR A 80 -4.16 -24.81 10.09
N GLY A 81 -4.77 -23.75 9.56
CA GLY A 81 -5.81 -23.02 10.27
C GLY A 81 -7.16 -23.74 10.27
N PRO A 82 -8.01 -23.50 11.28
CA PRO A 82 -9.39 -24.00 11.25
C PRO A 82 -10.16 -23.40 10.06
N LYS A 83 -11.09 -24.14 9.46
CA LYS A 83 -11.88 -23.64 8.31
C LYS A 83 -12.58 -22.29 8.58
N LYS A 84 -12.98 -22.05 9.84
CA LYS A 84 -13.59 -20.78 10.26
C LYS A 84 -12.62 -19.61 10.08
N SER A 85 -11.33 -19.82 10.34
CA SER A 85 -10.31 -18.81 10.08
C SER A 85 -10.04 -18.61 8.59
N LEU A 86 -10.87 -19.00 7.63
CA LEU A 86 -10.72 -18.59 6.23
C LEU A 86 -11.88 -17.67 5.78
N ARG A 87 -12.84 -17.41 6.68
CA ARG A 87 -14.07 -16.65 6.41
C ARG A 87 -14.26 -15.45 7.34
N ASP A 88 -13.44 -15.37 8.39
CA ASP A 88 -13.33 -14.25 9.34
C ASP A 88 -12.07 -13.45 9.03
#